data_AF-A0A7W9DJA2-F1
#
_entry.id   AF-A0A7W9DJA2-F1
#
_cell.length_a   1.000
_cell.length_b   1.000
_cell.length_c   1.000
_cell.angle_alpha   90.00
_cell.angle_beta   90.00
_cell.angle_gamma   90.00
#
_symmetry.space_group_name_H-M   'P 1'
#
loop_
_entity.id
_entity.type
_entity.pdbx_description
1 polymer ?
#
loop_
_entity_poly.entity_id
_entity_poly.type
_entity_poly.pdbx_seq_one_letter_code
_entity_poly.pdbx_strand_id
1 'polypeptide(L)'
;MEDVMKRLDYQPSSLSNYELEHPLEVVTVFFDNHALHDIREKVWQLYKGWVVYSSDFTEGKEATDMLFFYSQLIDFLNASYVYANKKKVDV
;
A
#
# COMPACT_ATOMS: atom_id res chain seq x y z
N MET A 1 -28.67 5.27 2.61
CA MET A 1 -27.59 5.55 1.63
C MET A 1 -26.34 6.06 2.32
N GLU A 2 -26.44 7.03 3.25
CA GLU A 2 -25.31 7.50 4.08
C GLU A 2 -24.57 6.39 4.84
N ASP A 3 -25.26 5.45 5.49
CA ASP A 3 -24.59 4.36 6.24
C ASP A 3 -23.83 3.37 5.36
N VAL A 4 -24.28 3.19 4.10
CA VAL A 4 -23.59 2.34 3.13
C VAL A 4 -22.34 3.05 2.61
N MET A 5 -22.43 4.35 2.32
CA MET A 5 -21.27 5.15 1.91
C MET A 5 -20.21 5.28 3.02
N LYS A 6 -20.61 5.52 4.28
CA LYS A 6 -19.67 5.48 5.42
C LYS A 6 -18.95 4.13 5.52
N ARG A 7 -19.66 3.01 5.38
CA ARG A 7 -18.99 1.69 5.41
C ARG A 7 -18.03 1.50 4.25
N LEU A 8 -18.33 2.02 3.06
CA LEU A 8 -17.45 1.91 1.89
C LEU A 8 -16.22 2.84 1.96
N ASP A 9 -16.36 4.04 2.53
CA ASP A 9 -15.24 4.99 2.68
C ASP A 9 -14.30 4.63 3.85
N TYR A 10 -14.79 3.89 4.85
CA TYR A 10 -14.03 3.60 6.08
C TYR A 10 -13.67 2.13 6.30
N GLN A 11 -14.18 1.17 5.51
CA GLN A 11 -13.84 -0.26 5.62
C GLN A 11 -13.20 -0.80 4.35
N PRO A 12 -12.29 -1.79 4.44
CA PRO A 12 -11.69 -2.43 3.27
C PRO A 12 -12.77 -3.15 2.46
N SER A 13 -13.24 -2.54 1.38
CA SER A 13 -14.30 -3.09 0.52
C SER A 13 -13.81 -4.14 -0.47
N SER A 14 -12.48 -4.25 -0.65
CA SER A 14 -11.85 -5.21 -1.55
C SER A 14 -11.55 -6.57 -0.90
N LEU A 15 -11.78 -6.72 0.40
CA LEU A 15 -11.48 -7.94 1.15
C LEU A 15 -12.77 -8.73 1.43
N SER A 16 -12.69 -10.04 1.30
CA SER A 16 -13.72 -10.96 1.77
C SER A 16 -13.79 -11.01 3.30
N ASN A 17 -14.89 -11.55 3.85
CA ASN A 17 -15.03 -11.72 5.30
C ASN A 17 -13.88 -12.53 5.92
N TYR A 18 -13.41 -13.56 5.21
CA TYR A 18 -12.27 -14.35 5.64
C TYR A 18 -11.00 -13.50 5.70
N GLU A 19 -10.72 -12.70 4.68
CA GLU A 19 -9.53 -11.84 4.63
C GLU A 19 -9.57 -10.72 5.67
N LEU A 20 -10.76 -10.25 6.04
CA LEU A 20 -10.95 -9.31 7.16
C LEU A 20 -10.63 -9.95 8.51
N GLU A 21 -10.97 -11.23 8.70
CA GLU A 21 -10.63 -12.01 9.90
C GLU A 21 -9.15 -12.46 9.92
N HIS A 22 -8.54 -12.62 8.73
CA HIS A 22 -7.18 -13.13 8.53
C HIS A 22 -6.26 -12.16 7.74
N PRO A 23 -6.11 -10.90 8.17
CA PRO A 23 -5.39 -9.88 7.38
C PRO A 23 -3.90 -10.18 7.18
N LEU A 24 -3.28 -10.92 8.12
CA LEU A 24 -1.89 -11.33 7.98
C LEU A 24 -1.67 -12.32 6.82
N GLU A 25 -2.67 -13.16 6.52
CA GLU A 25 -2.60 -14.09 5.40
C GLU A 25 -2.59 -13.34 4.08
N VAL A 26 -3.38 -12.27 3.95
CA VAL A 26 -3.38 -11.38 2.77
C VAL A 26 -1.98 -10.79 2.55
N VAL A 27 -1.38 -10.23 3.60
CA VAL A 27 -0.03 -9.64 3.52
C VAL A 27 1.02 -10.70 3.19
N THR A 28 0.89 -11.89 3.79
CA THR A 28 1.81 -13.00 3.56
C THR A 28 1.75 -13.49 2.12
N VAL A 29 0.55 -13.76 1.60
CA VAL A 29 0.31 -14.17 0.22
C VAL A 29 0.86 -13.14 -0.76
N PHE A 30 0.68 -11.85 -0.48
CA PHE A 30 1.27 -10.79 -1.31
C PHE A 30 2.80 -10.93 -1.43
N PHE A 31 3.51 -11.12 -0.31
CA PHE A 31 4.97 -11.25 -0.33
C PHE A 31 5.48 -12.63 -0.78
N ASP A 32 4.65 -13.68 -0.75
CA ASP A 32 4.99 -14.97 -1.35
C ASP A 32 4.99 -14.93 -2.89
N ASN A 33 4.18 -14.03 -3.47
CA ASN A 33 4.08 -13.87 -4.93
C ASN A 33 4.94 -12.74 -5.49
N HIS A 34 5.55 -11.93 -4.63
CA HIS A 34 6.26 -10.73 -5.04
C HIS A 34 7.53 -10.50 -4.21
N ALA A 35 8.69 -10.52 -4.88
CA ALA A 35 9.93 -10.19 -4.22
C ALA A 35 9.94 -8.71 -3.78
N LEU A 36 10.45 -8.45 -2.57
CA LEU A 36 10.40 -7.11 -1.96
C LEU A 36 11.08 -6.04 -2.83
N HIS A 37 12.20 -6.37 -3.47
CA HIS A 37 12.90 -5.43 -4.35
C HIS A 37 12.07 -5.06 -5.60
N ASP A 38 11.37 -6.03 -6.19
CA ASP A 38 10.50 -5.79 -7.35
C ASP A 38 9.31 -4.90 -7.01
N ILE A 39 8.73 -5.06 -5.81
CA ILE A 39 7.61 -4.21 -5.38
C ILE A 39 8.09 -2.78 -5.16
N ARG A 40 9.24 -2.59 -4.51
CA ARG A 40 9.82 -1.24 -4.32
C ARG A 40 10.05 -0.54 -5.66
N GLU A 41 10.58 -1.26 -6.64
CA GLU A 41 10.76 -0.73 -7.99
C GLU A 41 9.41 -0.36 -8.63
N LYS A 42 8.39 -1.22 -8.53
CA LYS A 42 7.04 -0.90 -9.05
C LYS A 42 6.45 0.34 -8.39
N VAL A 43 6.56 0.49 -7.07
CA VAL A 43 6.08 1.68 -6.34
C VAL A 43 6.84 2.94 -6.77
N TRP A 44 8.15 2.84 -6.99
CA TRP A 44 8.94 3.94 -7.56
C TRP A 44 8.47 4.33 -8.97
N GLN A 45 8.19 3.35 -9.83
CA GLN A 45 7.65 3.62 -11.17
C GLN A 45 6.27 4.28 -11.12
N LEU A 46 5.40 3.92 -10.17
CA LEU A 46 4.12 4.59 -9.97
C LEU A 46 4.30 6.06 -9.58
N TYR A 47 5.20 6.35 -8.62
CA TYR A 47 5.49 7.73 -8.24
C TYR A 47 6.06 8.54 -9.41
N LYS A 48 7.02 8.00 -10.15
CA LYS A 48 7.57 8.67 -11.35
C LYS A 48 6.49 8.91 -12.41
N GLY A 49 5.63 7.93 -12.65
CA GLY A 49 4.52 8.06 -13.59
C GLY A 49 3.58 9.20 -13.20
N TRP A 50 3.27 9.31 -11.91
CA TRP A 50 2.50 10.43 -11.37
C TRP A 50 3.22 11.77 -11.60
N VAL A 51 4.49 11.90 -11.21
CA VAL A 51 5.28 13.14 -11.38
C VAL A 51 5.33 13.59 -12.85
N VAL A 52 5.57 12.67 -13.78
CA VAL A 52 5.65 12.99 -15.22
C VAL A 52 4.30 13.44 -15.77
N TYR A 53 3.21 12.84 -15.30
CA TYR A 53 1.86 13.21 -15.75
C TYR A 53 1.39 14.54 -15.15
N SER A 54 1.78 14.80 -13.90
CA SER A 54 1.24 15.91 -13.11
C SER A 54 2.11 17.17 -13.15
N SER A 55 3.31 17.11 -13.74
CA SER A 55 4.32 18.19 -13.71
C SER A 55 3.80 19.57 -14.14
N ASP A 56 2.86 19.60 -15.07
CA ASP A 56 2.33 20.84 -15.65
C ASP A 56 1.13 21.40 -14.85
N PHE A 57 0.61 20.63 -13.91
CA PHE A 57 -0.65 20.91 -13.19
C PHE A 57 -0.51 20.90 -11.66
N THR A 58 0.62 20.44 -11.13
CA THR A 58 0.84 20.24 -9.70
C THR A 58 1.53 21.42 -9.05
N GLU A 59 0.96 21.91 -7.95
CA GLU A 59 1.58 22.95 -7.13
C GLU A 59 2.71 22.39 -6.24
N GLY A 60 3.65 23.24 -5.81
CA GLY A 60 4.78 22.81 -5.00
C GLY A 60 4.41 22.09 -3.69
N LYS A 61 3.25 22.43 -3.10
CA LYS A 61 2.72 21.73 -1.92
C LYS A 61 2.28 20.31 -2.25
N GLU A 62 1.50 20.14 -3.32
CA GLU A 62 1.02 18.82 -3.75
C GLU A 62 2.17 17.88 -4.13
N ALA A 63 3.20 18.41 -4.81
CA ALA A 63 4.41 17.65 -5.12
C ALA A 63 5.13 17.17 -3.84
N THR A 64 5.22 18.03 -2.83
CA THR A 64 5.83 17.69 -1.53
C THR A 64 5.01 16.65 -0.79
N ASP A 65 3.69 16.81 -0.74
CA ASP A 65 2.76 15.89 -0.07
C ASP A 65 2.84 14.49 -0.71
N MET A 66 2.93 14.41 -2.04
CA MET A 66 3.02 13.14 -2.76
C MET A 66 4.38 12.45 -2.61
N LEU A 67 5.48 13.20 -2.58
CA LEU A 67 6.79 12.65 -2.26
C LEU A 67 6.84 12.09 -0.83
N PHE A 68 6.21 12.81 0.11
CA PHE A 68 6.09 12.35 1.49
C PHE A 68 5.25 11.06 1.58
N PHE A 69 4.10 11.02 0.90
CA PHE A 69 3.27 9.83 0.82
C PHE A 69 4.02 8.61 0.23
N TYR A 70 4.74 8.80 -0.88
CA TYR A 70 5.59 7.75 -1.46
C TYR A 70 6.59 7.20 -0.43
N SER A 71 7.26 8.09 0.32
CA SER A 71 8.25 7.69 1.31
C SER A 71 7.62 6.86 2.43
N GLN A 72 6.47 7.30 2.95
CA GLN A 72 5.72 6.54 3.97
C GLN A 72 5.19 5.21 3.45
N LEU A 73 4.79 5.14 2.18
CA LEU A 73 4.34 3.90 1.54
C LEU A 73 5.47 2.87 1.44
N ILE A 74 6.69 3.30 1.12
CA ILE A 74 7.87 2.43 1.12
C ILE A 74 8.15 1.90 2.53
N ASP A 75 8.10 2.76 3.55
CA ASP A 75 8.30 2.33 4.94
C ASP A 75 7.21 1.36 5.40
N PHE A 76 5.96 1.61 5.05
CA PHE A 76 4.84 0.70 5.30
C PHE A 76 5.05 -0.66 4.63
N LEU A 77 5.48 -0.67 3.36
CA LEU A 77 5.76 -1.90 2.63
C LEU A 77 6.89 -2.70 3.31
N ASN A 78 7.97 -2.02 3.71
CA ASN A 78 9.10 -2.63 4.39
C ASN A 78 8.71 -3.22 5.75
N ALA A 79 7.94 -2.45 6.55
CA ALA A 79 7.46 -2.89 7.84
C ALA A 79 6.54 -4.11 7.71
N SER A 80 5.62 -4.07 6.75
CA SER A 80 4.70 -5.18 6.42
C SER A 80 5.46 -6.45 6.05
N TYR A 81 6.52 -6.35 5.25
CA TYR A 81 7.37 -7.49 4.90
C TYR A 81 8.05 -8.09 6.13
N VAL A 82 8.68 -7.24 6.96
CA VAL A 82 9.35 -7.69 8.19
C VAL A 82 8.34 -8.36 9.13
N TYR A 83 7.16 -7.79 9.29
CA TYR A 83 6.11 -8.33 10.14
C TYR A 83 5.64 -9.70 9.67
N ALA A 84 5.35 -9.83 8.37
CA ALA A 84 4.92 -11.10 7.77
C ALA A 84 6.00 -12.19 7.92
N ASN A 85 7.27 -11.85 7.69
CA ASN A 85 8.36 -12.83 7.78
C ASN A 85 8.73 -13.19 9.22
N LYS A 86 8.64 -12.26 10.18
CA LYS A 86 8.82 -12.59 11.61
C LYS A 86 7.79 -13.62 12.07
N LYS A 87 6.53 -13.43 11.68
CA LYS A 87 5.44 -14.35 12.03
C LYS A 87 5.58 -15.74 11.40
N LYS A 88 6.17 -15.85 10.21
CA LYS A 88 6.50 -17.17 9.62
C LYS A 88 7.55 -17.95 10.41
N VAL A 89 8.44 -17.26 11.13
CA VAL A 89 9.51 -17.89 11.92
C VAL A 89 9.02 -18.27 13.32
N ASP A 90 7.99 -17.58 13.84
CA ASP A 90 7.37 -17.84 15.15
C ASP A 90 6.34 -19.00 15.13
N VAL A 91 6.02 -19.55 13.95
CA VAL A 91 5.10 -20.67 13.72
C VAL A 91 5.90 -21.92 13.36
#